data_AF-A0A327YYT9-F1
#
_entry.id   AF-A0A327YYT9-F1
#
_cell.length_a   1.000
_cell.length_b   1.000
_cell.length_c   1.000
_cell.angle_alpha   90.00
_cell.angle_beta   90.00
_cell.angle_gamma   90.00
#
_symmetry.space_group_name_H-M   'P 1'
#
loop_
_entity.id
_entity.type
_entity.pdbx_description
1 polymer ?
#
loop_
_entity_poly.entity_id
_entity_poly.type
_entity_poly.pdbx_seq_one_letter_code
_entity_poly.pdbx_strand_id
1 'polypeptide(L)'
;MNEQKVFDPFLAWKEMYDKAESYMGKMLGETMSSEDFSKWMGSVLNFNLQLQKIIKETAERTLWQANMPSKEDVANVASLVINVEEKVEDMGDLLEEQQDHANGMKKEITKLKSDIKRLEGKIDKLLALLEKEERMPNSEQ
;
A
#
# COMPACT_ATOMS: atom_id res chain seq x y z
N MET A 1 -3.53 -91.19 -3.21
CA MET A 1 -4.62 -90.19 -3.31
C MET A 1 -3.93 -88.84 -3.52
N ASN A 2 -4.06 -88.27 -4.72
CA ASN A 2 -3.43 -87.00 -5.08
C ASN A 2 -4.36 -85.86 -4.68
N GLU A 3 -4.02 -85.12 -3.62
CA GLU A 3 -4.65 -83.83 -3.34
C GLU A 3 -4.05 -82.79 -4.30
N GLN A 4 -4.73 -82.58 -5.43
CA GLN A 4 -4.51 -81.39 -6.25
C GLN A 4 -4.90 -80.17 -5.42
N LYS A 5 -3.90 -79.46 -4.87
CA LYS A 5 -4.10 -78.11 -4.32
C LYS A 5 -4.58 -77.20 -5.44
N VAL A 6 -5.90 -77.02 -5.53
CA VAL A 6 -6.53 -76.06 -6.42
C VAL A 6 -6.07 -74.67 -5.98
N PHE A 7 -5.34 -73.97 -6.85
CA PHE A 7 -4.96 -72.59 -6.63
C PHE A 7 -6.23 -71.75 -6.53
N ASP A 8 -6.44 -71.08 -5.39
CA ASP A 8 -7.58 -70.19 -5.16
C ASP A 8 -7.12 -68.73 -5.35
N PRO A 9 -7.46 -68.08 -6.49
CA PRO A 9 -7.06 -66.70 -6.77
C PRO A 9 -7.65 -65.69 -5.78
N PHE A 10 -8.81 -65.98 -5.19
CA PHE A 10 -9.41 -65.09 -4.19
C PHE A 10 -8.64 -65.17 -2.88
N LEU A 11 -8.18 -66.36 -2.50
CA LEU A 11 -7.34 -66.53 -1.31
C LEU A 11 -5.98 -65.82 -1.51
N ALA A 12 -5.37 -65.98 -2.69
CA ALA A 12 -4.12 -65.30 -3.02
C ALA A 12 -4.27 -63.77 -3.06
N TRP A 13 -5.36 -63.25 -3.64
CA TRP A 13 -5.66 -61.82 -3.64
C TRP A 13 -5.92 -61.30 -2.22
N LYS A 14 -6.68 -62.04 -1.42
CA LYS A 14 -6.95 -61.70 -0.02
C LYS A 14 -5.67 -61.67 0.79
N GLU A 15 -4.81 -62.67 0.67
CA GLU A 15 -3.51 -62.68 1.36
C GLU A 15 -2.60 -61.52 0.92
N MET A 16 -2.66 -61.14 -0.36
CA MET A 16 -1.93 -59.99 -0.87
C MET A 16 -2.48 -58.66 -0.33
N TYR A 17 -3.80 -58.51 -0.30
CA TYR A 17 -4.49 -57.36 0.28
C TYR A 17 -4.23 -57.26 1.80
N ASP A 18 -4.39 -58.36 2.54
CA ASP A 18 -4.17 -58.42 3.99
C ASP A 18 -2.70 -58.07 4.33
N LYS A 19 -1.75 -58.50 3.50
CA LYS A 19 -0.33 -58.10 3.64
C LYS A 19 -0.12 -56.62 3.32
N ALA A 20 -0.74 -56.10 2.26
CA ALA A 20 -0.64 -54.69 1.89
C ALA A 20 -1.27 -53.80 2.97
N GLU A 21 -2.44 -54.18 3.51
CA GLU A 21 -3.12 -53.49 4.60
C GLU A 21 -2.31 -53.54 5.89
N SER A 22 -1.75 -54.69 6.26
CA SER A 22 -0.89 -54.79 7.45
C SER A 22 0.38 -53.95 7.32
N TYR A 23 1.01 -53.97 6.14
CA TYR A 23 2.20 -53.17 5.86
C TYR A 23 1.90 -51.67 5.87
N MET A 24 0.84 -51.24 5.18
CA MET A 24 0.40 -49.85 5.16
C MET A 24 -0.08 -49.39 6.54
N GLY A 25 -0.78 -50.24 7.29
CA GLY A 25 -1.24 -49.95 8.65
C GLY A 25 -0.09 -49.75 9.63
N LYS A 26 0.96 -50.58 9.57
CA LYS A 26 2.18 -50.40 10.37
C LYS A 26 2.97 -49.18 9.95
N MET A 27 3.17 -49.01 8.64
CA MET A 27 3.87 -47.85 8.09
C MET A 27 3.14 -46.56 8.48
N LEU A 28 1.82 -46.47 8.31
CA LEU A 28 1.04 -45.29 8.68
C LEU A 28 1.05 -45.05 10.20
N GLY A 29 0.93 -46.09 11.02
CA GLY A 29 1.00 -45.95 12.49
C GLY A 29 2.34 -45.40 12.98
N GLU A 30 3.46 -45.91 12.46
CA GLU A 30 4.81 -45.45 12.81
C GLU A 30 5.16 -44.11 12.15
N THR A 31 4.74 -43.91 10.89
CA THR A 31 5.09 -42.73 10.08
C THR A 31 4.28 -41.51 10.49
N MET A 32 2.98 -41.64 10.76
CA MET A 32 2.11 -40.51 11.15
C MET A 32 2.52 -39.88 12.50
N SER A 33 3.25 -40.63 13.33
CA SER A 33 3.82 -40.18 14.60
C SER A 33 5.21 -39.54 14.46
N SER A 34 5.81 -39.62 13.26
CA SER A 34 7.20 -39.24 13.00
C SER A 34 7.33 -37.88 12.33
N GLU A 35 8.41 -37.17 12.63
CA GLU A 35 8.76 -35.90 11.99
C GLU A 35 8.94 -36.04 10.46
N ASP A 36 9.29 -37.23 9.99
CA ASP A 36 9.52 -37.52 8.56
C ASP A 36 8.23 -37.52 7.73
N PHE A 37 7.09 -37.87 8.32
CA PHE A 37 5.79 -37.71 7.64
C PHE A 37 5.43 -36.24 7.45
N SER A 38 5.66 -35.42 8.47
CA SER A 38 5.45 -33.97 8.37
C SER A 38 6.37 -33.35 7.30
N LYS A 39 7.62 -33.79 7.21
CA LYS A 39 8.56 -33.38 6.14
C LYS A 39 8.07 -33.82 4.76
N TRP A 40 7.60 -35.07 4.63
CA TRP A 40 7.06 -35.58 3.37
C TRP A 40 5.81 -34.82 2.93
N MET A 41 4.85 -34.60 3.84
CA MET A 41 3.66 -33.79 3.58
C MET A 41 4.02 -32.35 3.20
N GLY A 42 5.00 -31.76 3.88
CA GLY A 42 5.54 -30.44 3.53
C GLY A 42 6.15 -30.41 2.12
N SER A 43 6.87 -31.47 1.74
CA SER A 43 7.43 -31.61 0.39
C SER A 43 6.35 -31.75 -0.69
N VAL A 44 5.32 -32.57 -0.44
CA VAL A 44 4.16 -32.73 -1.34
C VAL A 44 3.39 -31.41 -1.49
N LEU A 45 3.16 -30.71 -0.39
CA LEU A 45 2.52 -29.39 -0.40
C LEU A 45 3.37 -28.39 -1.20
N ASN A 46 4.68 -28.34 -0.96
CA ASN A 46 5.58 -27.46 -1.68
C ASN A 46 5.61 -27.78 -3.18
N PHE A 47 5.61 -29.07 -3.55
CA PHE A 47 5.51 -29.48 -4.95
C PHE A 47 4.19 -29.02 -5.59
N ASN A 48 3.07 -29.15 -4.89
CA ASN A 48 1.78 -28.65 -5.39
C ASN A 48 1.79 -27.13 -5.60
N LEU A 49 2.35 -26.37 -4.64
CA LEU A 49 2.50 -24.92 -4.75
C LEU A 49 3.40 -24.52 -5.92
N GLN A 50 4.50 -25.25 -6.14
CA GLN A 50 5.38 -25.03 -7.28
C GLN A 50 4.67 -25.30 -8.62
N LEU A 51 3.88 -26.37 -8.71
CA LEU A 51 3.06 -26.64 -9.90
C LEU A 51 2.07 -25.53 -10.17
N GLN A 52 1.34 -25.06 -9.15
CA GLN A 52 0.42 -23.93 -9.29
C GLN A 52 1.15 -22.68 -9.78
N LYS A 53 2.32 -22.39 -9.23
CA LYS A 53 3.15 -21.25 -9.64
C LYS A 53 3.57 -21.34 -11.11
N ILE A 54 4.08 -22.49 -11.55
CA ILE A 54 4.47 -22.71 -12.95
C ILE A 54 3.28 -22.53 -13.90
N ILE A 55 2.11 -23.07 -13.53
CA ILE A 55 0.89 -22.92 -14.32
C ILE A 55 0.51 -21.42 -14.43
N LYS A 56 0.52 -20.68 -13.32
CA LYS A 56 0.23 -19.24 -13.29
C LYS A 56 1.20 -18.46 -14.18
N GLU A 57 2.50 -18.64 -13.99
CA GLU A 57 3.55 -17.94 -14.75
C GLU A 57 3.47 -18.24 -16.26
N THR A 58 3.16 -19.49 -16.62
CA THR A 58 3.01 -19.89 -18.03
C THR A 58 1.77 -19.24 -18.66
N ALA A 59 0.64 -19.23 -17.93
CA ALA A 59 -0.58 -18.57 -18.37
C ALA A 59 -0.35 -17.06 -18.57
N GLU A 60 0.30 -16.41 -17.60
CA GLU A 60 0.66 -14.98 -17.68
C GLU A 60 1.56 -14.68 -18.87
N ARG A 61 2.61 -15.47 -19.09
CA ARG A 61 3.51 -15.29 -20.23
C ARG A 61 2.80 -15.48 -21.58
N THR A 62 1.85 -16.41 -21.65
CA THR A 62 1.06 -16.65 -22.87
C THR A 62 0.10 -15.50 -23.15
N LEU A 63 -0.57 -14.99 -22.11
CA LEU A 63 -1.43 -13.80 -22.23
C LEU A 63 -0.62 -12.56 -22.60
N TRP A 64 0.58 -12.41 -22.03
CA TRP A 64 1.50 -11.32 -22.37
C TRP A 64 1.91 -11.35 -23.85
N GLN A 65 2.17 -12.53 -24.42
CA GLN A 65 2.41 -12.68 -25.87
C GLN A 65 1.20 -12.27 -26.72
N ALA A 66 -0.02 -12.41 -26.18
CA ALA A 66 -1.25 -11.92 -26.80
C ALA A 66 -1.54 -10.44 -26.50
N ASN A 67 -0.57 -9.70 -25.92
CA ASN A 67 -0.71 -8.32 -25.43
C ASN A 67 -1.83 -8.13 -24.39
N MET A 68 -2.18 -9.20 -23.65
CA MET A 68 -3.11 -9.12 -22.53
C MET A 68 -2.33 -9.02 -21.21
N PRO A 69 -2.55 -7.95 -20.42
CA PRO A 69 -1.89 -7.80 -19.12
C PRO A 69 -2.42 -8.83 -18.11
N SER A 70 -1.59 -9.19 -17.13
CA SER A 70 -2.02 -10.04 -16.02
C SER A 70 -2.95 -9.26 -15.07
N LYS A 71 -3.70 -9.98 -14.22
CA LYS A 71 -4.50 -9.35 -13.16
C LYS A 71 -3.63 -8.54 -12.20
N GLU A 72 -2.42 -8.99 -11.94
CA GLU A 72 -1.46 -8.35 -11.04
C GLU A 72 -0.96 -7.03 -11.62
N ASP A 73 -0.64 -7.00 -12.92
CA ASP A 73 -0.26 -5.77 -13.62
C ASP A 73 -1.36 -4.71 -13.56
N VAL A 74 -2.62 -5.10 -13.80
CA VAL A 74 -3.77 -4.19 -13.72
C VAL A 74 -3.94 -3.66 -12.29
N ALA A 75 -3.80 -4.51 -11.27
CA ALA A 75 -3.90 -4.10 -9.88
C ALA A 75 -2.79 -3.11 -9.49
N ASN A 76 -1.56 -3.34 -9.96
CA ASN A 76 -0.43 -2.45 -9.73
C ASN A 76 -0.66 -1.08 -10.37
N VAL A 77 -1.11 -1.04 -11.63
CA VAL A 77 -1.45 0.23 -12.31
C VAL A 77 -2.58 0.94 -11.59
N ALA A 78 -3.64 0.23 -11.17
CA ALA A 78 -4.74 0.83 -10.42
C ALA A 78 -4.27 1.47 -9.10
N SER A 79 -3.38 0.79 -8.37
CA SER A 79 -2.80 1.36 -7.14
C SER A 79 -1.96 2.61 -7.42
N LEU A 80 -1.17 2.61 -8.50
CA LEU A 80 -0.40 3.78 -8.89
C LEU A 80 -1.29 4.96 -9.28
N VAL A 81 -2.41 4.71 -9.98
CA VAL A 81 -3.38 5.74 -10.33
C VAL A 81 -4.00 6.35 -9.07
N ILE A 82 -4.47 5.52 -8.12
CA ILE A 82 -5.04 6.00 -6.86
C ILE A 82 -4.04 6.87 -6.08
N ASN A 83 -2.78 6.43 -5.98
CA ASN A 83 -1.74 7.20 -5.27
C ASN A 83 -1.45 8.55 -5.96
N VAL A 84 -1.56 8.60 -7.29
CA VAL A 84 -1.41 9.86 -8.04
C VAL A 84 -2.62 10.75 -7.83
N GLU A 85 -3.83 10.21 -7.85
CA GLU A 85 -5.06 10.97 -7.57
C GLU A 85 -5.00 11.61 -6.17
N GLU A 86 -4.65 10.84 -5.14
CA GLU A 86 -4.48 11.33 -3.77
C GLU A 86 -3.42 12.44 -3.69
N LYS A 87 -2.25 12.24 -4.32
CA LYS A 87 -1.20 13.26 -4.33
C LYS A 87 -1.61 14.53 -5.09
N VAL A 88 -2.40 14.40 -6.15
CA VAL A 88 -2.92 15.55 -6.91
C VAL A 88 -3.94 16.32 -6.09
N GLU A 89 -4.80 15.62 -5.34
CA GLU A 89 -5.73 16.23 -4.39
C GLU A 89 -4.98 16.99 -3.28
N ASP A 90 -3.99 16.36 -2.63
CA ASP A 90 -3.13 17.01 -1.63
C ASP A 90 -2.47 18.29 -2.18
N MET A 91 -1.98 18.25 -3.43
CA MET A 91 -1.41 19.43 -4.07
C MET A 91 -2.45 20.51 -4.33
N GLY A 92 -3.68 20.13 -4.68
CA GLY A 92 -4.81 21.05 -4.83
C GLY A 92 -5.10 21.78 -3.51
N ASP A 93 -5.23 21.03 -2.42
CA ASP A 93 -5.49 21.57 -1.09
C ASP A 93 -4.38 22.51 -0.61
N LEU A 94 -3.11 22.12 -0.80
CA LEU A 94 -1.96 22.96 -0.46
C LEU A 94 -1.93 24.27 -1.27
N LEU A 95 -2.33 24.24 -2.54
CA LEU A 95 -2.40 25.42 -3.37
C LEU A 95 -3.53 26.36 -2.93
N GLU A 96 -4.68 25.81 -2.54
CA GLU A 96 -5.79 26.58 -1.99
C GLU A 96 -5.40 27.26 -0.67
N GLU A 97 -4.77 26.51 0.24
CA GLU A 97 -4.26 27.05 1.51
C GLU A 97 -3.24 28.19 1.26
N GLN A 98 -2.28 27.98 0.35
CA GLN A 98 -1.31 29.03 0.00
C GLN A 98 -1.98 30.26 -0.62
N GLN A 99 -3.00 30.07 -1.47
CA GLN A 99 -3.74 31.18 -2.06
C GLN A 99 -4.47 32.00 -0.99
N ASP A 100 -5.08 31.33 0.00
CA ASP A 100 -5.73 31.98 1.12
C ASP A 100 -4.75 32.72 2.03
N HIS A 101 -3.60 32.13 2.32
CA HIS A 101 -2.51 32.82 3.03
C HIS A 101 -2.02 34.07 2.28
N ALA A 102 -1.80 33.95 0.96
CA ALA A 102 -1.39 35.09 0.14
C ALA A 102 -2.45 36.19 0.11
N ASN A 103 -3.73 35.83 0.08
CA ASN A 103 -4.84 36.78 0.14
C ASN A 103 -4.93 37.45 1.52
N GLY A 104 -4.74 36.70 2.60
CA GLY A 104 -4.64 37.22 3.97
C GLY A 104 -3.52 38.25 4.11
N MET A 105 -2.32 37.89 3.65
CA MET A 105 -1.15 38.77 3.68
C MET A 105 -1.35 40.04 2.84
N LYS A 106 -1.96 39.95 1.65
CA LYS A 106 -2.32 41.14 0.85
C LYS A 106 -3.26 42.09 1.61
N LYS A 107 -4.25 41.55 2.34
CA LYS A 107 -5.17 42.35 3.16
C LYS A 107 -4.42 43.06 4.30
N GLU A 108 -3.54 42.35 5.00
CA GLU A 108 -2.71 42.92 6.07
C GLU A 108 -1.78 44.02 5.56
N ILE A 109 -1.10 43.80 4.43
CA ILE A 109 -0.25 44.81 3.78
C ILE A 109 -1.07 46.06 3.42
N THR A 110 -2.28 45.88 2.89
CA THR A 110 -3.16 46.99 2.52
C THR A 110 -3.58 47.80 3.76
N LYS A 111 -3.90 47.11 4.86
CA LYS A 111 -4.22 47.74 6.14
C LYS A 111 -3.03 48.50 6.70
N LEU A 112 -1.85 47.88 6.75
CA LEU A 112 -0.61 48.51 7.22
C LEU A 112 -0.27 49.76 6.40
N LYS A 113 -0.41 49.70 5.07
CA LYS A 113 -0.23 50.87 4.19
C LYS A 113 -1.18 52.02 4.54
N SER A 114 -2.43 51.71 4.88
CA SER A 114 -3.40 52.73 5.31
C SER A 114 -3.05 53.34 6.67
N ASP A 115 -2.57 52.53 7.61
CA ASP A 115 -2.14 52.99 8.94
C ASP A 115 -0.89 53.87 8.84
N ILE A 116 0.08 53.49 7.99
CA ILE A 116 1.28 54.31 7.70
C ILE A 116 0.88 55.67 7.12
N LYS A 117 0.01 55.69 6.11
CA LYS A 117 -0.46 56.96 5.51
C LYS A 117 -1.15 57.86 6.54
N ARG A 118 -1.88 57.26 7.49
CA ARG A 118 -2.52 58.01 8.58
C ARG A 118 -1.50 58.56 9.57
N LEU A 119 -0.41 57.82 9.81
CA LEU A 119 0.70 58.26 10.66
C LEU A 119 1.45 59.43 10.01
N GLU A 120 1.79 59.32 8.72
CA GLU A 120 2.40 60.40 7.93
C GLU A 120 1.59 61.70 8.08
N GLY A 121 0.27 61.64 7.85
CA GLY A 121 -0.58 62.82 7.99
C GLY A 121 -0.70 63.36 9.43
N LYS A 122 -0.44 62.56 10.47
CA LYS A 122 -0.34 63.07 11.85
C LYS A 122 1.00 63.77 12.09
N ILE A 123 2.09 63.24 11.53
CA ILE A 123 3.43 63.84 11.61
C ILE A 123 3.43 65.19 10.90
N ASP A 124 2.86 65.29 9.70
CA ASP A 124 2.75 66.56 8.97
C ASP A 124 2.02 67.63 9.78
N LYS A 125 0.94 67.25 10.48
CA LYS A 125 0.20 68.16 11.37
C LYS A 125 1.03 68.60 12.57
N LEU A 126 1.79 67.69 13.17
CA LEU A 126 2.67 68.03 14.29
C LEU A 126 3.79 68.99 13.84
N LEU A 127 4.41 68.73 12.68
CA LEU A 127 5.41 69.62 12.10
C LEU A 127 4.82 71.02 11.84
N ALA A 128 3.62 71.10 11.25
CA ALA A 128 2.96 72.38 11.02
C ALA A 128 2.62 73.13 12.32
N LEU A 129 2.27 72.42 13.40
CA LEU A 129 2.05 73.02 14.72
C LEU A 129 3.37 73.52 15.34
N LEU A 130 4.44 72.74 15.24
CA LEU A 130 5.77 73.14 15.73
C LEU A 130 6.32 74.35 14.97
N GLU A 131 6.19 74.39 13.64
CA GLU A 131 6.56 75.57 12.84
C GLU A 131 5.74 76.81 13.22
N LYS A 132 4.47 76.62 13.60
CA LYS A 132 3.61 77.70 14.07
C LYS A 132 4.02 78.18 15.47
N GLU A 133 4.43 77.28 16.34
CA GLU A 133 4.97 77.58 17.67
C GLU A 133 6.30 78.35 17.55
N GLU A 134 7.22 77.91 16.68
CA GLU A 134 8.50 78.60 16.40
C GLU A 134 8.29 79.99 15.75
N ARG A 135 7.23 80.18 14.97
CA ARG A 135 6.88 81.47 14.36
C ARG A 135 6.12 82.43 15.28
N MET A 136 5.65 81.97 16.44
CA MET A 136 5.17 82.87 17.49
C MET A 136 6.40 83.27 18.33
N PRO A 137 7.00 84.46 18.13
CA PRO A 137 8.08 84.89 19.00
C PRO A 137 7.54 84.91 20.42
N ASN A 138 8.35 84.47 21.40
CA ASN A 138 8.09 84.62 22.83
C ASN A 138 7.49 86.00 23.11
N SER A 139 6.16 86.06 23.19
CA SER A 139 5.46 87.12 23.89
C SER A 139 5.45 86.69 25.35
N GLU A 140 6.63 86.75 25.97
CA GLU A 140 6.72 87.03 27.40
C GLU A 140 6.37 88.51 27.59
N GLN A 141 5.59 88.76 28.64
CA GLN A 141 5.10 90.03 29.21
C GLN A 141 3.67 90.42 28.87
#